data_AF-A0ABD2ITV7-F1
#
_entry.id   AF-A0ABD2ITV7-F1
#
_cell.length_a   1.000
_cell.length_b   1.000
_cell.length_c   1.000
_cell.angle_alpha   90.00
_cell.angle_beta   90.00
_cell.angle_gamma   90.00
#
_symmetry.space_group_name_H-M   'P 1'
#
loop_
_entity.id
_entity.type
_entity.pdbx_description
1 polymer ?
#
loop_
_entity_poly.entity_id
_entity_poly.type
_entity_poly.pdbx_seq_one_letter_code
_entity_poly.pdbx_strand_id
1 'polypeptide(L)'
;MASSKPGKLADRMKHLLGTAKLADAHFLVGDGDGKEAKAMFRFDSQNGKAEKASVDNPVEVPDVEAAAFKVMLSFIYADDLSELDGANAMAVLYAAHKYGIDGLISHCVQIPIQNLPNVFLAHSMARLFDLEDFAHQCLRYICQNFGKLFETEEFLQIDQSFLCELFERDQLVISSEFELWQSCRQNAIECSAENRRDALGPALFKIRFPLISTKDFTTSIVPSGILTNDEFVSVYQFHCLPNLHDAPVLKPLEFQWHGRISDWIIANANWGTLAMKIEKFSEFTKEKVGSRRNSEAVQMKGFEWKISAEITTDEEDGTDKYLGFYLLCFPPPKNDGICWSCECSATLRIVSQNSGTADFTHKFDRIFNNKANSWGFPNFTSTELIMDPDEGLYDSDEDKVTLAIDLTVE
;
A
#
# COMPACT_ATOMS: atom_id res chain seq x y z
N MET A 1 9.57 -45.75 37.11
CA MET A 1 8.74 -44.74 36.44
C MET A 1 9.38 -44.44 35.09
N ALA A 2 8.93 -45.11 34.03
CA ALA A 2 9.46 -44.92 32.69
C ALA A 2 8.70 -43.75 32.05
N SER A 3 9.38 -42.62 31.81
CA SER A 3 8.82 -41.53 31.01
C SER A 3 8.64 -42.04 29.58
N SER A 4 7.41 -42.27 29.15
CA SER A 4 7.12 -42.48 27.73
C SER A 4 7.49 -41.20 26.98
N LYS A 5 8.43 -41.29 26.04
CA LYS A 5 8.77 -40.17 25.15
C LYS A 5 7.50 -39.68 24.45
N PRO A 6 7.21 -38.36 24.41
CA PRO A 6 5.96 -37.80 23.89
C PRO A 6 5.60 -38.30 22.47
N GLY A 7 6.60 -38.51 21.60
CA GLY A 7 6.38 -39.04 20.24
C GLY A 7 5.73 -40.44 20.19
N LYS A 8 6.00 -41.34 21.14
CA LYS A 8 5.41 -42.70 21.12
C LYS A 8 3.92 -42.72 21.45
N LEU A 9 3.40 -41.72 22.16
CA LEU A 9 1.98 -41.62 22.48
C LEU A 9 1.22 -40.97 21.31
N ALA A 10 1.77 -39.91 20.73
CA ALA A 10 1.26 -39.27 19.53
C ALA A 10 1.13 -40.25 18.35
N ASP A 11 2.17 -41.04 18.07
CA ASP A 11 2.15 -42.03 16.98
C ASP A 11 1.09 -43.14 17.21
N ARG A 12 0.88 -43.53 18.46
CA ARG A 12 -0.18 -44.49 18.82
C ARG A 12 -1.56 -43.89 18.67
N MET A 13 -1.73 -42.61 19.00
CA MET A 13 -3.01 -41.91 18.86
C MET A 13 -3.36 -41.70 17.38
N LYS A 14 -2.39 -41.35 16.53
CA LYS A 14 -2.55 -41.31 15.06
C LYS A 14 -3.00 -42.66 14.50
N HIS A 15 -2.37 -43.75 14.94
CA HIS A 15 -2.77 -45.11 14.52
C HIS A 15 -4.20 -45.46 14.98
N LEU A 16 -4.62 -45.03 16.18
CA LEU A 16 -5.97 -45.26 16.68
C LEU A 16 -7.02 -44.44 15.91
N LEU A 17 -6.72 -43.17 15.59
CA LEU A 17 -7.55 -42.33 14.71
C LEU A 17 -7.74 -42.93 13.32
N GLY A 18 -6.66 -43.41 12.69
CA GLY A 18 -6.73 -44.00 11.35
C GLY A 18 -7.43 -45.36 11.31
N THR A 19 -7.48 -46.10 12.42
CA THR A 19 -8.11 -47.43 12.48
C THR A 19 -9.51 -47.43 13.07
N ALA A 20 -9.97 -46.32 13.65
CA ALA A 20 -11.24 -46.17 14.37
C ALA A 20 -11.52 -47.23 15.46
N LYS A 21 -10.51 -48.03 15.85
CA LYS A 21 -10.64 -49.06 16.88
C LYS A 21 -10.69 -48.37 18.24
N LEU A 22 -11.78 -48.60 18.99
CA LEU A 22 -12.07 -48.06 20.34
C LEU A 22 -12.58 -46.61 20.39
N ALA A 23 -13.10 -46.06 19.29
CA ALA A 23 -13.64 -44.70 19.31
C ALA A 23 -14.95 -44.59 20.12
N ASP A 24 -15.10 -43.50 20.87
CA ASP A 24 -16.23 -43.25 21.78
C ASP A 24 -17.30 -42.33 21.18
N ALA A 25 -17.01 -41.67 20.06
CA ALA A 25 -17.92 -40.80 19.34
C ALA A 25 -17.68 -40.90 17.83
N HIS A 26 -18.78 -40.95 17.06
CA HIS A 26 -18.78 -40.96 15.60
C HIS A 26 -19.38 -39.66 15.08
N PHE A 27 -18.71 -39.05 14.11
CA PHE A 27 -19.13 -37.82 13.44
C PHE A 27 -19.40 -38.13 11.96
N LEU A 28 -20.48 -37.59 11.42
CA LEU A 28 -20.72 -37.53 9.97
C LEU A 28 -20.40 -36.12 9.52
N VAL A 29 -19.32 -35.95 8.75
CA VAL A 29 -18.76 -34.64 8.41
C VAL A 29 -18.92 -34.38 6.91
N GLY A 30 -19.38 -33.18 6.56
CA GLY A 30 -19.59 -32.73 5.18
C GLY A 30 -21.06 -32.67 4.76
N ASP A 31 -21.32 -32.04 3.61
CA ASP A 31 -22.66 -31.83 3.05
C ASP A 31 -22.95 -32.76 1.85
N GLY A 32 -24.23 -33.10 1.66
CA GLY A 32 -24.72 -33.92 0.54
C GLY A 32 -24.12 -35.33 0.45
N ASP A 33 -23.74 -35.76 -0.76
CA ASP A 33 -23.19 -37.09 -1.08
C ASP A 33 -21.72 -37.29 -0.61
N GLY A 34 -21.09 -36.26 -0.04
CA GLY A 34 -19.68 -36.26 0.40
C GLY A 34 -19.47 -36.54 1.89
N LYS A 35 -20.49 -37.02 2.62
CA LYS A 35 -20.41 -37.28 4.07
C LYS A 35 -19.35 -38.35 4.40
N GLU A 36 -18.38 -37.98 5.22
CA GLU A 36 -17.37 -38.90 5.75
C GLU A 36 -17.59 -39.21 7.23
N ALA A 37 -17.54 -40.49 7.60
CA ALA A 37 -17.55 -40.91 9.00
C ALA A 37 -16.15 -40.71 9.62
N LYS A 38 -16.06 -39.88 10.67
CA LYS A 38 -14.85 -39.67 11.48
C LYS A 38 -15.10 -40.14 12.91
N ALA A 39 -14.07 -40.71 13.54
CA ALA A 39 -14.17 -41.28 14.87
C ALA A 39 -13.27 -40.53 15.85
N MET A 40 -13.77 -40.24 17.05
CA MET A 40 -13.08 -39.45 18.07
C MET A 40 -13.04 -40.20 19.41
N PHE A 41 -11.97 -40.02 20.17
CA PHE A 41 -11.71 -40.59 21.50
C PHE A 41 -11.88 -39.51 22.59
N ARG A 42 -12.83 -39.65 23.52
CA ARG A 42 -13.03 -38.59 24.54
C ARG A 42 -11.84 -38.54 25.50
N PHE A 43 -11.25 -37.36 25.71
CA PHE A 43 -10.05 -37.20 26.56
C PHE A 43 -10.34 -36.69 27.98
N ASP A 44 -11.56 -36.22 28.30
CA ASP A 44 -11.81 -35.62 29.63
C ASP A 44 -13.20 -35.90 30.25
N SER A 45 -13.19 -35.98 31.59
CA SER A 45 -14.33 -36.28 32.48
C SER A 45 -15.38 -35.16 32.52
N GLN A 46 -15.05 -33.93 32.10
CA GLN A 46 -15.97 -32.79 32.16
C GLN A 46 -16.98 -32.72 30.99
N ASN A 47 -16.69 -33.39 29.86
CA ASN A 47 -17.65 -33.57 28.75
C ASN A 47 -18.59 -34.79 28.95
N GLY A 48 -18.55 -35.42 30.12
CA GLY A 48 -19.34 -36.61 30.46
C GLY A 48 -20.86 -36.40 30.56
N LYS A 49 -21.36 -35.19 30.35
CA LYS A 49 -22.81 -34.87 30.37
C LYS A 49 -23.44 -34.69 28.98
N ALA A 50 -22.68 -34.66 27.90
CA ALA A 50 -23.22 -34.64 26.54
C ALA A 50 -23.56 -36.07 26.09
N GLU A 51 -24.76 -36.26 25.53
CA GLU A 51 -25.30 -37.54 25.07
C GLU A 51 -24.27 -38.38 24.30
N LYS A 52 -24.33 -39.71 24.50
CA LYS A 52 -23.41 -40.65 23.87
C LYS A 52 -23.68 -40.69 22.36
N ALA A 53 -22.82 -40.06 21.57
CA ALA A 53 -22.72 -40.32 20.15
C ALA A 53 -22.32 -41.80 19.95
N SER A 54 -23.21 -42.61 19.41
CA SER A 54 -22.97 -44.04 19.16
C SER A 54 -22.77 -44.30 17.66
N VAL A 55 -22.30 -45.49 17.30
CA VAL A 55 -22.26 -45.95 15.90
C VAL A 55 -23.64 -45.82 15.23
N ASP A 56 -24.71 -46.01 16.00
CA ASP A 56 -26.09 -45.94 15.54
C ASP A 56 -26.69 -44.51 15.55
N ASN A 57 -26.02 -43.53 16.19
CA ASN A 57 -26.46 -42.13 16.23
C ASN A 57 -25.25 -41.17 16.20
N PRO A 58 -24.61 -41.00 15.03
CA PRO A 58 -23.46 -40.12 14.88
C PRO A 58 -23.84 -38.64 14.96
N VAL A 59 -22.91 -37.81 15.41
CA VAL A 59 -23.07 -36.34 15.43
C VAL A 59 -22.85 -35.81 14.03
N GLU A 60 -23.85 -35.15 13.46
CA GLU A 60 -23.72 -34.53 12.15
C GLU A 60 -22.99 -33.18 12.23
N VAL A 61 -22.01 -32.99 11.36
CA VAL A 61 -21.25 -31.75 11.17
C VAL A 61 -21.32 -31.40 9.67
N PRO A 62 -22.44 -30.83 9.21
CA PRO A 62 -22.66 -30.58 7.78
C PRO A 62 -21.82 -29.42 7.24
N ASP A 63 -21.39 -28.50 8.11
CA ASP A 63 -20.79 -27.21 7.76
C ASP A 63 -19.26 -27.18 7.89
N VAL A 64 -18.62 -28.35 8.06
CA VAL A 64 -17.16 -28.48 8.07
C VAL A 64 -16.75 -29.54 7.06
N GLU A 65 -15.73 -29.24 6.27
CA GLU A 65 -15.16 -30.20 5.33
C GLU A 65 -14.45 -31.34 6.05
N ALA A 66 -14.59 -32.57 5.55
CA ALA A 66 -14.01 -33.75 6.16
C ALA A 66 -12.48 -33.69 6.26
N ALA A 67 -11.81 -33.05 5.29
CA ALA A 67 -10.37 -32.81 5.31
C ALA A 67 -9.97 -31.87 6.45
N ALA A 68 -10.66 -30.74 6.60
CA ALA A 68 -10.40 -29.77 7.66
C ALA A 68 -10.63 -30.38 9.06
N PHE A 69 -11.72 -31.14 9.21
CA PHE A 69 -12.01 -31.84 10.46
C PHE A 69 -10.95 -32.89 10.81
N LYS A 70 -10.39 -33.58 9.81
CA LYS A 70 -9.31 -34.54 10.02
C LYS A 70 -8.04 -33.87 10.53
N VAL A 71 -7.62 -32.74 9.93
CA VAL A 71 -6.47 -31.94 10.40
C VAL A 71 -6.68 -31.50 11.84
N MET A 72 -7.89 -31.02 12.16
CA MET A 72 -8.25 -30.61 13.51
C MET A 72 -8.12 -31.76 14.53
N LEU A 73 -8.61 -32.97 14.19
CA LEU A 73 -8.44 -34.14 15.07
C LEU A 73 -6.95 -34.50 15.21
N SER A 74 -6.19 -34.55 14.11
CA SER A 74 -4.75 -34.84 14.15
C SER A 74 -3.99 -33.88 15.06
N PHE A 75 -4.36 -32.60 15.07
CA PHE A 75 -3.82 -31.60 15.98
C PHE A 75 -4.20 -31.87 17.44
N ILE A 76 -5.49 -32.07 17.75
CA ILE A 76 -5.97 -32.33 19.12
C ILE A 76 -5.25 -33.53 19.77
N TYR A 77 -5.00 -34.58 18.99
CA TYR A 77 -4.49 -35.85 19.52
C TYR A 77 -2.99 -36.01 19.48
N ALA A 78 -2.31 -35.35 18.54
CA ALA A 78 -0.91 -35.61 18.25
C ALA A 78 -0.09 -34.35 17.98
N ASP A 79 -0.68 -33.16 18.10
CA ASP A 79 -0.05 -31.88 17.74
C ASP A 79 0.50 -31.92 16.30
N ASP A 80 -0.19 -32.65 15.42
CA ASP A 80 0.25 -32.95 14.06
C ASP A 80 -0.41 -32.03 13.03
N LEU A 81 0.42 -31.24 12.38
CA LEU A 81 0.04 -30.28 11.34
C LEU A 81 0.59 -30.65 9.96
N SER A 82 1.05 -31.89 9.77
CA SER A 82 1.63 -32.33 8.48
C SER A 82 0.68 -32.28 7.30
N GLU A 83 -0.64 -32.34 7.55
CA GLU A 83 -1.69 -32.23 6.53
C GLU A 83 -2.25 -30.81 6.39
N LEU A 84 -1.75 -29.83 7.16
CA LEU A 84 -2.15 -28.42 7.05
C LEU A 84 -1.34 -27.73 5.95
N ASP A 85 -2.02 -27.16 4.95
CA ASP A 85 -1.42 -26.42 3.85
C ASP A 85 -2.23 -25.16 3.49
N GLY A 86 -1.75 -24.39 2.51
CA GLY A 86 -2.43 -23.16 2.07
C GLY A 86 -3.82 -23.41 1.48
N ALA A 87 -4.06 -24.58 0.87
CA ALA A 87 -5.32 -24.90 0.21
C ALA A 87 -6.44 -25.19 1.23
N ASN A 88 -6.12 -25.88 2.32
CA ASN A 88 -7.10 -26.19 3.37
C ASN A 88 -7.09 -25.23 4.58
N ALA A 89 -6.15 -24.29 4.61
CA ALA A 89 -5.95 -23.34 5.72
C ALA A 89 -7.23 -22.65 6.21
N MET A 90 -8.06 -22.14 5.29
CA MET A 90 -9.26 -21.38 5.65
C MET A 90 -10.39 -22.27 6.18
N ALA A 91 -10.55 -23.47 5.61
CA ALA A 91 -11.50 -24.45 6.11
C ALA A 91 -11.09 -24.97 7.51
N VAL A 92 -9.79 -25.18 7.75
CA VAL A 92 -9.24 -25.53 9.06
C VAL A 92 -9.40 -24.38 10.06
N LEU A 93 -9.16 -23.13 9.64
CA LEU A 93 -9.34 -21.94 10.48
C LEU A 93 -10.80 -21.81 10.96
N TYR A 94 -11.77 -22.00 10.04
CA TYR A 94 -13.18 -22.03 10.39
C TYR A 94 -13.50 -23.10 11.45
N ALA A 95 -13.03 -24.33 11.25
CA ALA A 95 -13.22 -25.42 12.20
C ALA A 95 -12.56 -25.12 13.55
N ALA A 96 -11.31 -24.66 13.55
CA ALA A 96 -10.55 -24.32 14.75
C ALA A 96 -11.27 -23.26 15.59
N HIS A 97 -11.77 -22.19 14.95
CA HIS A 97 -12.54 -21.15 15.61
C HIS A 97 -13.88 -21.68 16.15
N LYS A 98 -14.64 -22.42 15.32
CA LYS A 98 -15.94 -23.00 15.72
C LYS A 98 -15.85 -23.88 16.96
N TYR A 99 -14.76 -24.65 17.10
CA TYR A 99 -14.54 -25.57 18.22
C TYR A 99 -13.63 -25.00 19.32
N GLY A 100 -13.18 -23.74 19.21
CA GLY A 100 -12.39 -23.06 20.25
C GLY A 100 -10.98 -23.61 20.46
N ILE A 101 -10.28 -23.95 19.37
CA ILE A 101 -8.93 -24.54 19.40
C ILE A 101 -7.89 -23.47 19.04
N ASP A 102 -7.58 -22.59 20.00
CA ASP A 102 -6.70 -21.42 19.80
C ASP A 102 -5.30 -21.78 19.28
N GLY A 103 -4.78 -22.94 19.72
CA GLY A 103 -3.50 -23.47 19.24
C GLY A 103 -3.50 -23.71 17.73
N LEU A 104 -4.61 -24.22 17.18
CA LEU A 104 -4.75 -24.47 15.74
C LEU A 104 -4.98 -23.17 14.95
N ILE A 105 -5.77 -22.24 15.51
CA ILE A 105 -5.97 -20.90 14.95
C ILE A 105 -4.61 -20.20 14.74
N SER A 106 -3.75 -20.26 15.76
CA SER A 106 -2.41 -19.65 15.73
C SER A 106 -1.53 -20.20 14.59
N HIS A 107 -1.66 -21.49 14.26
CA HIS A 107 -0.91 -22.09 13.16
C HIS A 107 -1.52 -21.76 11.79
N CYS A 108 -2.85 -21.67 11.69
CA CYS A 108 -3.52 -21.27 10.46
C CYS A 108 -3.13 -19.85 10.02
N VAL A 109 -3.05 -18.88 10.96
CA VAL A 109 -2.69 -17.49 10.64
C VAL A 109 -1.19 -17.29 10.34
N GLN A 110 -0.33 -18.26 10.69
CA GLN A 110 1.10 -18.24 10.35
C GLN A 110 1.40 -18.72 8.94
N ILE A 111 0.42 -19.32 8.25
CA ILE A 111 0.58 -19.72 6.85
C ILE A 111 0.81 -18.46 6.00
N PRO A 112 1.84 -18.44 5.13
CA PRO A 112 2.09 -17.29 4.28
C PRO A 112 0.88 -16.95 3.41
N ILE A 113 0.44 -15.68 3.45
CA ILE A 113 -0.76 -15.20 2.75
C ILE A 113 -0.69 -15.48 1.24
N GLN A 114 0.50 -15.41 0.65
CA GLN A 114 0.75 -15.70 -0.77
C GLN A 114 0.46 -17.15 -1.18
N ASN A 115 0.36 -18.08 -0.23
CA ASN A 115 0.03 -19.48 -0.47
C ASN A 115 -1.47 -19.76 -0.35
N LEU A 116 -2.27 -18.76 0.05
CA LEU A 116 -3.71 -18.90 0.19
C LEU A 116 -4.39 -18.81 -1.18
N PRO A 117 -5.34 -19.71 -1.50
CA PRO A 117 -6.03 -19.68 -2.78
C PRO A 117 -6.94 -18.46 -2.90
N ASN A 118 -7.56 -18.02 -1.81
CA ASN A 118 -8.45 -16.87 -1.79
C ASN A 118 -8.13 -15.96 -0.59
N VAL A 119 -7.37 -14.90 -0.85
CA VAL A 119 -7.00 -13.91 0.17
C VAL A 119 -8.18 -13.03 0.60
N PHE A 120 -9.18 -12.84 -0.25
CA PHE A 120 -10.40 -12.08 0.08
C PHE A 120 -11.25 -12.83 1.10
N LEU A 121 -11.36 -14.16 0.95
CA LEU A 121 -11.99 -15.04 1.94
C LEU A 121 -11.21 -15.02 3.26
N ALA A 122 -9.88 -15.10 3.20
CA ALA A 122 -9.02 -15.03 4.39
C ALA A 122 -9.22 -13.73 5.17
N HIS A 123 -9.25 -12.59 4.48
CA HIS A 123 -9.54 -11.30 5.08
C HIS A 123 -10.94 -11.25 5.72
N SER A 124 -11.95 -11.76 5.02
CA SER A 124 -13.34 -11.79 5.50
C SER A 124 -13.50 -12.65 6.75
N MET A 125 -12.88 -13.83 6.77
CA MET A 125 -12.83 -14.70 7.94
C MET A 125 -12.06 -14.06 9.10
N ALA A 126 -10.92 -13.42 8.83
CA ALA A 126 -10.13 -12.72 9.84
C ALA A 126 -10.95 -11.64 10.55
N ARG A 127 -11.74 -10.86 9.81
CA ARG A 127 -12.67 -9.87 10.37
C ARG A 127 -13.81 -10.52 11.16
N LEU A 128 -14.36 -11.63 10.67
CA LEU A 128 -15.46 -12.33 11.33
C LEU A 128 -15.02 -12.97 12.67
N PHE A 129 -13.76 -13.38 12.77
CA PHE A 129 -13.18 -14.02 13.94
C PHE A 129 -12.37 -13.06 14.84
N ASP A 130 -12.49 -11.74 14.61
CA ASP A 130 -11.77 -10.69 15.35
C ASP A 130 -10.24 -10.88 15.39
N LEU A 131 -9.66 -11.42 14.31
CA LEU A 131 -8.22 -11.59 14.11
C LEU A 131 -7.60 -10.36 13.43
N GLU A 132 -7.58 -9.23 14.14
CA GLU A 132 -7.20 -7.92 13.59
C GLU A 132 -5.83 -7.91 12.89
N ASP A 133 -4.79 -8.46 13.52
CA ASP A 133 -3.44 -8.50 12.94
C ASP A 133 -3.39 -9.26 11.62
N PHE A 134 -4.13 -10.37 11.53
CA PHE A 134 -4.19 -11.19 10.32
C PHE A 134 -5.03 -10.48 9.24
N ALA A 135 -6.14 -9.85 9.61
CA ALA A 135 -6.96 -9.04 8.72
C ALA A 135 -6.12 -7.89 8.10
N HIS A 136 -5.33 -7.18 8.91
CA HIS A 136 -4.44 -6.13 8.44
C HIS A 136 -3.38 -6.65 7.46
N GLN A 137 -2.79 -7.82 7.73
CA GLN A 137 -1.81 -8.42 6.83
C GLN A 137 -2.45 -8.84 5.49
N CYS A 138 -3.63 -9.45 5.52
CA CYS A 138 -4.38 -9.80 4.30
C CYS A 138 -4.72 -8.55 3.49
N LEU A 139 -5.23 -7.50 4.14
CA LEU A 139 -5.59 -6.24 3.47
C LEU A 139 -4.37 -5.58 2.83
N ARG A 140 -3.22 -5.57 3.52
CA ARG A 140 -1.97 -5.05 2.96
C ARG A 140 -1.53 -5.84 1.73
N TYR A 141 -1.58 -7.16 1.79
CA TYR A 141 -1.23 -8.01 0.66
C TYR A 141 -2.16 -7.78 -0.55
N ILE A 142 -3.47 -7.64 -0.29
CA ILE A 142 -4.47 -7.31 -1.31
C ILE A 142 -4.13 -5.98 -1.98
N CYS A 143 -3.87 -4.93 -1.19
CA CYS A 143 -3.53 -3.61 -1.71
C CYS A 143 -2.27 -3.64 -2.58
N GLN A 144 -1.24 -4.41 -2.17
CA GLN A 144 0.04 -4.52 -2.87
C GLN A 144 -0.04 -5.29 -4.19
N ASN A 145 -0.86 -6.35 -4.23
CA ASN A 145 -0.96 -7.26 -5.37
C ASN A 145 -2.27 -7.07 -6.13
N PHE A 146 -2.96 -5.94 -5.91
CA PHE A 146 -4.30 -5.72 -6.45
C PHE A 146 -4.34 -5.88 -7.97
N GLY A 147 -3.34 -5.39 -8.71
CA GLY A 147 -3.28 -5.57 -10.16
C GLY A 147 -3.34 -7.03 -10.64
N LYS A 148 -2.85 -8.00 -9.86
CA LYS A 148 -2.95 -9.43 -10.18
C LYS A 148 -4.24 -10.06 -9.65
N LEU A 149 -4.60 -9.72 -8.42
CA LEU A 149 -5.82 -10.21 -7.77
C LEU A 149 -7.08 -9.70 -8.49
N PHE A 150 -6.94 -8.58 -9.18
CA PHE A 150 -8.00 -7.98 -9.98
C PHE A 150 -8.51 -8.91 -11.10
N GLU A 151 -7.64 -9.75 -11.70
CA GLU A 151 -8.01 -10.63 -12.81
C GLU A 151 -8.66 -11.95 -12.36
N THR A 152 -8.82 -12.14 -11.05
CA THR A 152 -9.27 -13.42 -10.45
C THR A 152 -10.79 -13.47 -10.29
N GLU A 153 -11.39 -14.66 -10.42
CA GLU A 153 -12.85 -14.85 -10.24
C GLU A 153 -13.27 -14.58 -8.78
N GLU A 154 -12.35 -14.75 -7.84
CA GLU A 154 -12.54 -14.49 -6.42
C GLU A 154 -12.86 -13.02 -6.12
N PHE A 155 -12.39 -12.08 -6.95
CA PHE A 155 -12.73 -10.66 -6.83
C PHE A 155 -14.23 -10.40 -7.01
N LEU A 156 -14.93 -11.21 -7.83
CA LEU A 156 -16.37 -11.08 -8.08
C LEU A 156 -17.22 -11.39 -6.85
N GLN A 157 -16.64 -12.09 -5.86
CA GLN A 157 -17.34 -12.52 -4.66
C GLN A 157 -17.25 -11.49 -3.52
N ILE A 158 -16.56 -10.36 -3.75
CA ILE A 158 -16.38 -9.30 -2.76
C ILE A 158 -17.69 -8.51 -2.59
N ASP A 159 -18.03 -8.20 -1.34
CA ASP A 159 -19.17 -7.36 -1.03
C ASP A 159 -18.92 -5.87 -1.36
N GLN A 160 -20.01 -5.12 -1.54
CA GLN A 160 -19.94 -3.71 -1.92
C GLN A 160 -19.27 -2.84 -0.84
N SER A 161 -19.43 -3.19 0.45
CA SER A 161 -18.80 -2.46 1.57
C SER A 161 -17.29 -2.55 1.54
N PHE A 162 -16.75 -3.75 1.31
CA PHE A 162 -15.32 -4.01 1.24
C PHE A 162 -14.74 -3.45 -0.05
N LEU A 163 -15.50 -3.49 -1.16
CA LEU A 163 -15.10 -2.81 -2.39
C LEU A 163 -14.95 -1.29 -2.18
N CYS A 164 -15.90 -0.66 -1.48
CA CYS A 164 -15.81 0.75 -1.13
C CYS A 164 -14.60 1.04 -0.24
N GLU A 165 -14.38 0.22 0.79
CA GLU A 165 -13.21 0.33 1.67
C GLU A 165 -11.92 0.24 0.84
N LEU A 166 -11.82 -0.71 -0.07
CA LEU A 166 -10.64 -0.91 -0.91
C LEU A 166 -10.41 0.27 -1.86
N PHE A 167 -11.46 0.79 -2.50
CA PHE A 167 -11.36 1.91 -3.43
C PHE A 167 -11.22 3.27 -2.73
N GLU A 168 -11.53 3.36 -1.45
CA GLU A 168 -11.24 4.57 -0.66
C GLU A 168 -9.78 4.66 -0.27
N ARG A 169 -9.10 3.51 -0.13
CA ARG A 169 -7.71 3.46 0.34
C ARG A 169 -6.76 4.05 -0.69
N ASP A 170 -5.92 4.95 -0.21
CA ASP A 170 -4.77 5.41 -0.96
C ASP A 170 -3.77 4.28 -1.18
N GLN A 171 -3.61 3.32 -0.27
CA GLN A 171 -2.56 2.28 -0.36
C GLN A 171 -2.74 1.26 -1.50
N LEU A 172 -3.83 1.38 -2.28
CA LEU A 172 -4.18 0.45 -3.34
C LEU A 172 -3.25 0.62 -4.55
N VAL A 173 -2.47 -0.41 -4.86
CA VAL A 173 -1.52 -0.43 -6.00
C VAL A 173 -2.26 -0.77 -7.29
N ILE A 174 -2.46 0.24 -8.12
CA ILE A 174 -3.01 0.12 -9.47
C ILE A 174 -2.11 0.83 -10.48
N SER A 175 -2.07 0.34 -11.72
CA SER A 175 -1.29 1.01 -12.79
C SER A 175 -1.97 2.31 -13.24
N SER A 176 -3.30 2.36 -13.23
CA SER A 176 -4.07 3.59 -13.44
C SER A 176 -5.51 3.46 -12.90
N GLU A 177 -6.12 4.60 -12.54
CA GLU A 177 -7.56 4.67 -12.23
C GLU A 177 -8.42 4.26 -13.44
N PHE A 178 -7.87 4.39 -14.66
CA PHE A 178 -8.52 3.93 -15.87
C PHE A 178 -8.62 2.41 -15.93
N GLU A 179 -7.55 1.70 -15.57
CA GLU A 179 -7.58 0.24 -15.45
C GLU A 179 -8.61 -0.16 -14.39
N LEU A 180 -8.57 0.43 -13.19
CA LEU A 180 -9.55 0.18 -12.12
C LEU A 180 -11.01 0.32 -12.60
N TRP A 181 -11.29 1.31 -13.45
CA TRP A 181 -12.62 1.48 -14.05
C TRP A 181 -12.94 0.43 -15.14
N GLN A 182 -12.04 0.17 -16.10
CA GLN A 182 -12.24 -0.84 -17.16
C GLN A 182 -12.47 -2.24 -16.57
N SER A 183 -11.72 -2.53 -15.54
CA SER A 183 -11.82 -3.67 -14.65
C SER A 183 -13.24 -3.89 -14.10
N CYS A 184 -13.82 -2.84 -13.52
CA CYS A 184 -15.21 -2.88 -13.04
C CYS A 184 -16.21 -3.09 -14.18
N ARG A 185 -15.91 -2.59 -15.38
CA ARG A 185 -16.75 -2.74 -16.58
C ARG A 185 -16.76 -4.17 -17.12
N GLN A 186 -15.63 -4.87 -17.12
CA GLN A 186 -15.51 -6.23 -17.68
C GLN A 186 -16.26 -7.28 -16.84
N ASN A 187 -16.43 -7.00 -15.55
CA ASN A 187 -17.01 -7.90 -14.55
C ASN A 187 -18.52 -7.70 -14.30
N ALA A 188 -19.15 -6.70 -14.93
CA ALA A 188 -20.59 -6.45 -14.81
C ALA A 188 -21.39 -7.27 -15.85
N ILE A 189 -22.21 -8.20 -15.38
CA ILE A 189 -22.92 -9.20 -16.19
C ILE A 189 -24.05 -8.61 -17.08
N GLU A 190 -24.40 -7.32 -17.01
CA GLU A 190 -25.38 -6.72 -17.94
C GLU A 190 -25.00 -5.31 -18.45
N CYS A 191 -25.12 -5.11 -19.76
CA CYS A 191 -24.51 -4.04 -20.54
C CYS A 191 -25.21 -2.65 -20.49
N SER A 192 -26.05 -2.32 -19.51
CA SER A 192 -26.62 -0.97 -19.41
C SER A 192 -25.80 -0.07 -18.47
N ALA A 193 -25.75 1.24 -18.76
CA ALA A 193 -25.03 2.20 -17.92
C ALA A 193 -25.65 2.35 -16.52
N GLU A 194 -26.98 2.21 -16.44
CA GLU A 194 -27.76 2.27 -15.20
C GLU A 194 -27.45 1.07 -14.29
N ASN A 195 -27.45 -0.15 -14.83
CA ASN A 195 -27.11 -1.35 -14.04
C ASN A 195 -25.66 -1.32 -13.55
N ARG A 196 -24.74 -0.74 -14.33
CA ARG A 196 -23.33 -0.56 -13.92
C ARG A 196 -23.18 0.47 -12.80
N ARG A 197 -23.95 1.57 -12.86
CA ARG A 197 -23.96 2.60 -11.82
C ARG A 197 -24.58 2.05 -10.53
N ASP A 198 -25.61 1.23 -10.63
CA ASP A 198 -26.23 0.56 -9.48
C ASP A 198 -25.33 -0.53 -8.87
N ALA A 199 -24.65 -1.32 -9.70
CA ALA A 199 -23.71 -2.35 -9.27
C ALA A 199 -22.48 -1.77 -8.54
N LEU A 200 -21.91 -0.69 -9.08
CA LEU A 200 -20.81 0.01 -8.41
C LEU A 200 -21.31 0.83 -7.21
N GLY A 201 -22.51 1.38 -7.30
CA GLY A 201 -23.16 2.14 -6.24
C GLY A 201 -22.20 3.18 -5.62
N PRO A 202 -21.97 3.16 -4.29
CA PRO A 202 -21.08 4.11 -3.62
C PRO A 202 -19.60 3.99 -4.04
N ALA A 203 -19.15 2.82 -4.50
CA ALA A 203 -17.75 2.59 -4.89
C ALA A 203 -17.37 3.40 -6.13
N LEU A 204 -18.35 3.76 -6.98
CA LEU A 204 -18.13 4.62 -8.14
C LEU A 204 -17.50 5.96 -7.75
N PHE A 205 -17.98 6.57 -6.67
CA PHE A 205 -17.49 7.86 -6.18
C PHE A 205 -16.10 7.78 -5.52
N LYS A 206 -15.62 6.55 -5.27
CA LYS A 206 -14.26 6.30 -4.76
C LYS A 206 -13.24 6.11 -5.89
N ILE A 207 -13.68 5.98 -7.15
CA ILE A 207 -12.80 6.01 -8.32
C ILE A 207 -12.41 7.46 -8.63
N ARG A 208 -11.12 7.68 -8.86
CA ARG A 208 -10.55 9.04 -8.98
C ARG A 208 -10.51 9.48 -10.43
N PHE A 209 -11.69 9.67 -11.01
CA PHE A 209 -11.88 10.11 -12.40
C PHE A 209 -11.02 11.32 -12.81
N PRO A 210 -10.80 12.35 -11.96
CA PRO A 210 -9.92 13.49 -12.29
C PRO A 210 -8.48 13.12 -12.63
N LEU A 211 -8.00 11.95 -12.19
CA LEU A 211 -6.64 11.46 -12.45
C LEU A 211 -6.55 10.60 -13.72
N ILE A 212 -7.67 10.32 -14.37
CA ILE A 212 -7.69 9.59 -15.65
C ILE A 212 -7.30 10.57 -16.76
N SER A 213 -6.50 10.12 -17.73
CA SER A 213 -6.08 11.00 -18.83
C SER A 213 -7.31 11.55 -19.58
N THR A 214 -7.27 12.82 -19.99
CA THR A 214 -8.39 13.43 -20.74
C THR A 214 -8.73 12.64 -22.01
N LYS A 215 -7.72 12.02 -22.64
CA LYS A 215 -7.90 11.16 -23.81
C LYS A 215 -8.73 9.92 -23.46
N ASP A 216 -8.38 9.20 -22.40
CA ASP A 216 -9.07 7.95 -22.04
C ASP A 216 -10.45 8.24 -21.44
N PHE A 217 -10.56 9.33 -20.68
CA PHE A 217 -11.82 9.82 -20.13
C PHE A 217 -12.83 10.14 -21.24
N THR A 218 -12.43 10.93 -22.25
CA THR A 218 -13.32 11.32 -23.36
C THR A 218 -13.64 10.18 -24.32
N THR A 219 -12.72 9.25 -24.55
CA THR A 219 -12.90 8.16 -25.52
C THR A 219 -13.61 6.93 -24.95
N SER A 220 -13.52 6.68 -23.65
CA SER A 220 -14.04 5.45 -23.04
C SER A 220 -15.07 5.71 -21.93
N ILE A 221 -14.83 6.66 -21.04
CA ILE A 221 -15.71 6.89 -19.87
C ILE A 221 -16.94 7.70 -20.28
N VAL A 222 -16.79 8.77 -21.06
CA VAL A 222 -17.93 9.57 -21.54
C VAL A 222 -18.92 8.73 -22.36
N PRO A 223 -18.49 7.92 -23.36
CA PRO A 223 -19.42 7.09 -24.11
C PRO A 223 -20.06 5.96 -23.29
N SER A 224 -19.50 5.62 -22.13
CA SER A 224 -20.05 4.56 -21.27
C SER A 224 -21.37 4.94 -20.58
N GLY A 225 -21.68 6.24 -20.54
CA GLY A 225 -22.90 6.80 -19.93
C GLY A 225 -22.98 6.66 -18.40
N ILE A 226 -21.90 6.26 -17.73
CA ILE A 226 -21.89 5.98 -16.28
C ILE A 226 -21.92 7.27 -15.44
N LEU A 227 -21.36 8.35 -15.96
CA LEU A 227 -21.36 9.66 -15.32
C LEU A 227 -22.55 10.48 -15.79
N THR A 228 -23.19 11.18 -14.86
CA THR A 228 -24.18 12.20 -15.18
C THR A 228 -23.52 13.38 -15.88
N ASN A 229 -24.31 14.20 -16.58
CA ASN A 229 -23.80 15.40 -17.23
C ASN A 229 -23.10 16.36 -16.26
N ASP A 230 -23.56 16.39 -15.00
CA ASP A 230 -22.99 17.25 -13.96
C ASP A 230 -21.62 16.74 -13.48
N GLU A 231 -21.53 15.44 -13.20
CA GLU A 231 -20.27 14.75 -12.85
C GLU A 231 -19.24 14.89 -13.97
N PHE A 232 -19.66 14.69 -15.23
CA PHE A 232 -18.84 14.89 -16.42
C PHE A 232 -18.27 16.31 -16.51
N VAL A 233 -19.14 17.33 -16.37
CA VAL A 233 -18.73 18.73 -16.44
C VAL A 233 -17.73 19.06 -15.32
N SER A 234 -17.92 18.52 -14.12
CA SER A 234 -17.00 18.75 -13.00
C SER A 234 -15.59 18.18 -13.25
N VAL A 235 -15.48 16.95 -13.76
CA VAL A 235 -14.19 16.33 -14.10
C VAL A 235 -13.55 17.02 -15.31
N TYR A 236 -14.34 17.42 -16.30
CA TYR A 236 -13.83 18.16 -17.46
C TYR A 236 -13.29 19.54 -17.08
N GLN A 237 -13.96 20.26 -16.17
CA GLN A 237 -13.48 21.53 -15.62
C GLN A 237 -12.14 21.37 -14.91
N PHE A 238 -11.98 20.30 -14.13
CA PHE A 238 -10.72 19.97 -13.47
C PHE A 238 -9.58 19.78 -14.50
N HIS A 239 -9.81 19.03 -15.59
CA HIS A 239 -8.82 18.86 -16.65
C HIS A 239 -8.47 20.16 -17.38
N CYS A 240 -9.42 21.08 -17.53
CA CYS A 240 -9.22 22.36 -18.21
C CYS A 240 -8.56 23.43 -17.32
N LEU A 241 -8.67 23.32 -16.00
CA LEU A 241 -8.20 24.31 -15.04
C LEU A 241 -7.45 23.64 -13.86
N PRO A 242 -6.22 23.14 -14.06
CA PRO A 242 -5.46 22.45 -12.99
C PRO A 242 -5.09 23.36 -11.79
N ASN A 243 -5.12 24.69 -11.96
CA ASN A 243 -4.48 25.67 -11.07
C ASN A 243 -5.41 26.76 -10.50
N LEU A 244 -6.72 26.57 -10.40
CA LEU A 244 -7.61 27.56 -9.75
C LEU A 244 -8.39 26.96 -8.59
N HIS A 245 -7.83 27.06 -7.38
CA HIS A 245 -8.59 26.93 -6.13
C HIS A 245 -9.64 28.04 -5.94
N ASP A 246 -9.56 29.15 -6.71
CA ASP A 246 -10.41 30.34 -6.55
C ASP A 246 -11.35 30.64 -7.74
N ALA A 247 -11.49 29.74 -8.72
CA ALA A 247 -12.49 29.91 -9.77
C ALA A 247 -13.90 29.61 -9.23
N PRO A 248 -14.95 30.31 -9.70
CA PRO A 248 -16.33 29.93 -9.40
C PRO A 248 -16.59 28.54 -10.01
N VAL A 249 -16.50 27.52 -9.16
CA VAL A 249 -16.82 26.14 -9.51
C VAL A 249 -18.30 26.12 -9.91
N LEU A 250 -18.59 25.74 -11.15
CA LEU A 250 -19.99 25.67 -11.63
C LEU A 250 -20.78 24.60 -10.85
N LYS A 251 -20.12 23.50 -10.42
CA LYS A 251 -20.65 22.46 -9.51
C LYS A 251 -19.54 21.77 -8.69
N PRO A 252 -19.72 21.48 -7.38
CA PRO A 252 -18.70 20.85 -6.54
C PRO A 252 -18.17 19.52 -7.13
N LEU A 253 -16.87 19.28 -7.04
CA LEU A 253 -16.26 18.02 -7.46
C LEU A 253 -16.60 16.93 -6.44
N GLU A 254 -17.42 15.95 -6.83
CA GLU A 254 -17.86 14.86 -5.97
C GLU A 254 -16.85 13.70 -5.89
N PHE A 255 -15.86 13.68 -6.79
CA PHE A 255 -14.83 12.64 -6.86
C PHE A 255 -13.56 13.04 -6.11
N GLN A 256 -12.90 12.04 -5.51
CA GLN A 256 -11.56 12.22 -5.00
C GLN A 256 -10.59 12.55 -6.14
N TRP A 257 -9.73 13.53 -5.91
CA TRP A 257 -8.75 14.04 -6.89
C TRP A 257 -7.30 13.86 -6.42
N HIS A 258 -7.08 13.31 -5.23
CA HIS A 258 -5.75 12.99 -4.69
C HIS A 258 -5.27 11.62 -5.21
N GLY A 259 -4.01 11.47 -5.62
CA GLY A 259 -3.46 10.20 -6.11
C GLY A 259 -3.45 9.05 -5.10
N ARG A 260 -3.53 7.79 -5.57
CA ARG A 260 -3.36 6.60 -4.71
C ARG A 260 -1.88 6.41 -4.36
N ILE A 261 -1.60 6.16 -3.08
CA ILE A 261 -0.32 5.71 -2.55
C ILE A 261 -0.07 4.24 -2.96
N SER A 262 0.40 3.97 -4.17
CA SER A 262 0.83 2.62 -4.54
C SER A 262 2.15 2.23 -3.84
N ASP A 263 2.21 1.13 -3.08
CA ASP A 263 3.35 0.59 -2.29
C ASP A 263 4.77 0.53 -2.92
N TRP A 264 4.97 0.81 -4.21
CA TRP A 264 6.32 1.21 -4.67
C TRP A 264 6.79 2.55 -4.05
N ILE A 265 5.83 3.33 -3.54
CA ILE A 265 5.96 4.61 -2.83
C ILE A 265 6.23 4.41 -1.33
N ILE A 266 5.85 3.29 -0.72
CA ILE A 266 6.15 3.06 0.71
C ILE A 266 7.63 2.68 0.94
N ALA A 267 8.35 2.28 -0.11
CA ALA A 267 9.81 2.17 -0.06
C ALA A 267 10.54 3.50 -0.36
N ASN A 268 9.87 4.49 -0.98
CA ASN A 268 10.43 5.81 -1.29
C ASN A 268 9.32 6.87 -1.21
N ALA A 269 9.26 7.53 -0.06
CA ALA A 269 8.28 8.55 0.26
C ALA A 269 8.06 9.55 -0.91
N ASN A 270 6.79 9.95 -1.14
CA ASN A 270 6.42 11.06 -2.04
C ASN A 270 7.08 12.39 -1.68
N TRP A 271 7.71 12.44 -0.51
CA TRP A 271 8.58 13.50 -0.05
C TRP A 271 9.97 12.90 0.18
N GLY A 272 11.01 13.55 -0.32
CA GLY A 272 12.40 13.14 -0.09
C GLY A 272 13.24 14.36 0.23
N THR A 273 14.22 14.20 1.11
CA THR A 273 15.17 15.26 1.42
C THR A 273 16.45 15.03 0.63
N LEU A 274 16.78 15.94 -0.28
CA LEU A 274 18.15 16.04 -0.79
C LEU A 274 18.98 16.86 0.19
N ALA A 275 20.22 16.47 0.42
CA ALA A 275 21.15 17.28 1.21
C ALA A 275 22.53 17.30 0.55
N MET A 276 23.19 18.45 0.64
CA MET A 276 24.54 18.68 0.16
C MET A 276 25.32 19.45 1.21
N LYS A 277 26.52 18.99 1.53
CA LYS A 277 27.48 19.76 2.31
C LYS A 277 28.43 20.48 1.35
N ILE A 278 28.58 21.79 1.53
CA ILE A 278 29.58 22.58 0.84
C ILE A 278 30.75 22.74 1.79
N GLU A 279 31.79 21.92 1.61
CA GLU A 279 33.05 22.04 2.34
C GLU A 279 33.88 23.21 1.81
N LYS A 280 34.73 23.78 2.66
CA LYS A 280 35.56 24.95 2.31
C LYS A 280 34.70 26.09 1.75
N PHE A 281 33.61 26.41 2.45
CA PHE A 281 32.67 27.44 2.00
C PHE A 281 33.36 28.80 1.87
N SER A 282 34.29 29.13 2.77
CA SER A 282 35.08 30.36 2.73
C SER A 282 35.99 30.48 1.49
N GLU A 283 36.40 29.35 0.89
CA GLU A 283 37.10 29.32 -0.40
C GLU A 283 36.09 29.45 -1.55
N PHE A 284 34.93 28.77 -1.44
CA PHE A 284 33.87 28.81 -2.43
C PHE A 284 33.39 30.24 -2.70
N THR A 285 33.16 31.03 -1.65
CA THR A 285 32.75 32.44 -1.78
C THR A 285 33.78 33.31 -2.50
N LYS A 286 35.05 32.91 -2.54
CA LYS A 286 36.13 33.62 -3.25
C LYS A 286 36.29 33.18 -4.69
N GLU A 287 35.64 32.10 -5.10
CA GLU A 287 35.68 31.64 -6.48
C GLU A 287 35.07 32.67 -7.45
N LYS A 288 35.30 32.42 -8.75
CA LYS A 288 34.78 33.25 -9.83
C LYS A 288 33.25 33.20 -9.84
N VAL A 289 32.60 34.33 -10.06
CA VAL A 289 31.14 34.38 -10.28
C VAL A 289 30.74 33.39 -11.38
N GLY A 290 29.69 32.62 -11.11
CA GLY A 290 29.26 31.50 -11.95
C GLY A 290 29.90 30.15 -11.60
N SER A 291 30.83 30.09 -10.65
CA SER A 291 31.33 28.82 -10.09
C SER A 291 30.18 28.04 -9.48
N ARG A 292 30.04 26.77 -9.88
CA ARG A 292 28.99 25.87 -9.41
C ARG A 292 29.56 24.64 -8.71
N ARG A 293 28.87 24.23 -7.65
CA ARG A 293 29.06 22.93 -6.99
C ARG A 293 27.73 22.20 -6.98
N ASN A 294 27.72 20.94 -7.42
CA ASN A 294 26.52 20.13 -7.52
C ASN A 294 26.58 18.96 -6.54
N SER A 295 25.42 18.54 -6.03
CA SER A 295 25.31 17.31 -5.23
C SER A 295 25.46 16.07 -6.11
N GLU A 296 25.62 14.93 -5.45
CA GLU A 296 25.34 13.65 -6.08
C GLU A 296 23.87 13.59 -6.55
N ALA A 297 23.66 12.78 -7.58
CA ALA A 297 22.34 12.48 -8.13
C ALA A 297 21.52 11.63 -7.15
N VAL A 298 20.31 12.06 -6.84
CA VAL A 298 19.33 11.26 -6.09
C VAL A 298 18.17 10.89 -7.01
N GLN A 299 17.87 9.60 -7.12
CA GLN A 299 16.76 9.12 -7.93
C GLN A 299 15.46 9.17 -7.13
N MET A 300 14.48 9.96 -7.57
CA MET A 300 13.15 10.03 -6.95
C MET A 300 12.09 10.11 -8.04
N LYS A 301 11.06 9.25 -7.92
CA LYS A 301 9.98 9.09 -8.91
C LYS A 301 10.45 8.85 -10.36
N GLY A 302 11.62 8.22 -10.54
CA GLY A 302 12.18 7.96 -11.86
C GLY A 302 12.86 9.16 -12.51
N PHE A 303 12.99 10.28 -11.79
CA PHE A 303 13.78 11.43 -12.18
C PHE A 303 15.08 11.49 -11.37
N GLU A 304 16.12 12.01 -12.00
CA GLU A 304 17.38 12.29 -11.34
C GLU A 304 17.38 13.73 -10.83
N TRP A 305 17.52 13.88 -9.51
CA TRP A 305 17.49 15.19 -8.84
C TRP A 305 18.87 15.56 -8.32
N LYS A 306 19.21 16.85 -8.41
CA LYS A 306 20.47 17.41 -7.88
C LYS A 306 20.23 18.78 -7.25
N ILE A 307 21.02 19.08 -6.22
CA ILE A 307 21.23 20.44 -5.73
C ILE A 307 22.36 21.07 -6.55
N SER A 308 22.20 22.33 -6.93
CA SER A 308 23.30 23.16 -7.42
C SER A 308 23.41 24.44 -6.61
N ALA A 309 24.61 24.69 -6.13
CA ALA A 309 25.02 25.92 -5.48
C ALA A 309 25.89 26.72 -6.45
N GLU A 310 25.60 28.00 -6.63
CA GLU A 310 26.35 28.91 -7.52
C GLU A 310 26.73 30.18 -6.78
N ILE A 311 27.90 30.74 -7.02
CA ILE A 311 28.20 32.10 -6.55
C ILE A 311 27.74 33.12 -7.60
N THR A 312 26.84 34.00 -7.21
CA THR A 312 26.18 35.01 -8.06
C THR A 312 26.46 36.43 -7.54
N THR A 313 26.07 37.44 -8.31
CA THR A 313 26.23 38.88 -8.02
C THR A 313 25.03 39.64 -8.59
N ASP A 314 24.61 40.73 -7.95
CA ASP A 314 23.42 41.49 -8.35
C ASP A 314 23.69 42.58 -9.42
N GLU A 315 24.92 43.11 -9.52
CA GLU A 315 25.22 44.24 -10.44
C GLU A 315 26.61 44.16 -11.10
N GLU A 316 26.82 44.97 -12.15
CA GLU A 316 28.03 45.04 -13.00
C GLU A 316 29.33 45.31 -12.23
N ASP A 317 29.26 45.85 -11.00
CA ASP A 317 30.41 46.19 -10.14
C ASP A 317 30.94 45.00 -9.32
N GLY A 318 30.17 43.91 -9.17
CA GLY A 318 30.65 42.62 -8.65
C GLY A 318 31.07 42.57 -7.17
N THR A 319 30.67 43.55 -6.35
CA THR A 319 31.13 43.65 -4.95
C THR A 319 30.39 42.71 -4.01
N ASP A 320 29.07 42.59 -4.15
CA ASP A 320 28.25 41.79 -3.25
C ASP A 320 28.01 40.40 -3.83
N LYS A 321 28.44 39.37 -3.09
CA LYS A 321 28.32 37.97 -3.51
C LYS A 321 27.15 37.29 -2.83
N TYR A 322 26.42 36.53 -3.62
CA TYR A 322 25.27 35.77 -3.18
C TYR A 322 25.49 34.28 -3.43
N LEU A 323 24.82 33.48 -2.60
CA LEU A 323 24.65 32.06 -2.86
C LEU A 323 23.38 31.87 -3.69
N GLY A 324 23.54 31.43 -4.93
CA GLY A 324 22.47 30.88 -5.74
C GLY A 324 22.21 29.43 -5.36
N PHE A 325 20.94 29.07 -5.18
CA PHE A 325 20.53 27.73 -4.76
C PHE A 325 19.42 27.21 -5.67
N TYR A 326 19.72 26.13 -6.39
CA TYR A 326 18.87 25.56 -7.43
C TYR A 326 18.61 24.07 -7.20
N LEU A 327 17.41 23.65 -7.60
CA LEU A 327 17.01 22.27 -7.79
C LEU A 327 17.07 21.95 -9.29
N LEU A 328 17.71 20.84 -9.64
CA LEU A 328 17.77 20.32 -11.00
C LEU A 328 17.02 19.00 -11.06
N CYS A 329 16.31 18.78 -12.17
CA CYS A 329 15.58 17.57 -12.47
C CYS A 329 15.96 17.09 -13.86
N PHE A 330 16.33 15.82 -14.00
CA PHE A 330 16.63 15.20 -15.28
C PHE A 330 15.73 13.99 -15.51
N PRO A 331 15.34 13.73 -16.78
CA PRO A 331 14.50 12.59 -17.11
C PRO A 331 15.21 11.26 -16.83
N PRO A 332 14.47 10.14 -16.78
CA PRO A 332 15.07 8.83 -16.62
C PRO A 332 16.05 8.50 -17.76
N PRO A 333 17.16 7.78 -17.48
CA PRO A 333 18.27 7.56 -18.43
C PRO A 333 17.91 6.82 -19.74
N LYS A 334 16.69 6.29 -19.87
CA LYS A 334 16.22 5.62 -21.10
C LYS A 334 15.42 6.54 -22.02
N ASN A 335 15.21 7.81 -21.66
CA ASN A 335 14.24 8.70 -22.28
C ASN A 335 14.82 10.05 -22.79
N ASP A 336 16.13 10.12 -23.07
CA ASP A 336 16.88 11.33 -23.47
C ASP A 336 16.40 12.07 -24.75
N GLY A 337 15.25 11.68 -25.33
CA GLY A 337 14.61 12.36 -26.47
C GLY A 337 13.10 12.52 -26.40
N ILE A 338 12.45 12.17 -25.27
CA ILE A 338 10.97 12.25 -25.12
C ILE A 338 10.57 13.52 -24.36
N CYS A 339 9.42 14.11 -24.72
CA CYS A 339 8.80 15.18 -23.94
C CYS A 339 8.47 14.68 -22.53
N TRP A 340 9.17 15.18 -21.51
CA TRP A 340 8.92 14.87 -20.10
C TRP A 340 8.48 16.13 -19.35
N SER A 341 7.65 15.90 -18.32
CA SER A 341 7.27 16.90 -17.33
C SER A 341 7.22 16.25 -15.95
N CYS A 342 7.61 16.98 -14.92
CA CYS A 342 7.55 16.56 -13.53
C CYS A 342 7.11 17.74 -12.67
N GLU A 343 5.98 17.60 -12.00
CA GLU A 343 5.50 18.60 -11.06
C GLU A 343 6.04 18.30 -9.67
N CYS A 344 6.54 19.34 -8.99
CA CYS A 344 7.02 19.19 -7.63
C CYS A 344 6.87 20.46 -6.81
N SER A 345 6.71 20.24 -5.51
CA SER A 345 6.73 21.25 -4.46
C SER A 345 8.04 21.11 -3.70
N ALA A 346 8.88 22.15 -3.65
CA ALA A 346 10.22 22.09 -3.05
C ALA A 346 10.40 23.17 -1.98
N THR A 347 10.97 22.78 -0.84
CA THR A 347 11.42 23.70 0.22
C THR A 347 12.94 23.65 0.30
N LEU A 348 13.60 24.67 -0.22
CA LEU A 348 15.05 24.86 -0.15
C LEU A 348 15.38 25.45 1.22
N ARG A 349 16.40 24.90 1.88
CA ARG A 349 16.85 25.39 3.18
C ARG A 349 18.35 25.34 3.37
N ILE A 350 18.90 26.37 4.01
CA ILE A 350 20.23 26.33 4.63
C ILE A 350 20.02 25.86 6.07
N VAL A 351 20.60 24.70 6.39
CA VAL A 351 20.39 24.04 7.69
C VAL A 351 21.15 24.79 8.77
N SER A 352 20.44 25.22 9.80
CA SER A 352 21.07 25.90 10.93
C SER A 352 21.95 24.95 11.73
N GLN A 353 23.11 25.43 12.17
CA GLN A 353 24.08 24.68 12.97
C GLN A 353 23.86 24.88 14.48
N ASN A 354 23.18 25.95 14.86
CA ASN A 354 22.92 26.29 16.26
C ASN A 354 21.66 25.56 16.77
N SER A 355 21.71 25.04 17.99
CA SER A 355 20.57 24.37 18.60
C SER A 355 19.46 25.36 18.94
N GLY A 356 18.33 25.31 18.22
CA GLY A 356 17.13 26.11 18.50
C GLY A 356 16.90 27.28 17.54
N THR A 357 17.79 27.52 16.56
CA THR A 357 17.58 28.45 15.45
C THR A 357 16.92 27.74 14.27
N ALA A 358 16.01 28.44 13.59
CA ALA A 358 15.30 27.88 12.44
C ALA A 358 16.20 27.90 11.19
N ASP A 359 15.98 26.95 10.29
CA ASP A 359 16.63 26.94 8.98
C ASP A 359 16.20 28.17 8.16
N PHE A 360 17.10 28.67 7.32
CA PHE A 360 16.76 29.73 6.37
C PHE A 360 16.13 29.10 5.13
N THR A 361 14.82 29.33 4.90
CA THR A 361 14.03 28.56 3.91
C THR A 361 13.36 29.40 2.83
N HIS A 362 13.29 28.88 1.61
CA HIS A 362 12.35 29.34 0.58
C HIS A 362 11.59 28.16 -0.02
N LYS A 363 10.29 28.36 -0.29
CA LYS A 363 9.43 27.36 -0.92
C LYS A 363 9.04 27.79 -2.33
N PHE A 364 8.91 26.83 -3.24
CA PHE A 364 8.26 27.00 -4.53
C PHE A 364 7.56 25.73 -4.99
N ASP A 365 6.58 25.89 -5.89
CA ASP A 365 5.92 24.81 -6.60
C ASP A 365 6.16 25.02 -8.12
N ARG A 366 6.63 24.00 -8.82
CA ARG A 366 7.07 24.11 -10.23
C ARG A 366 6.91 22.82 -11.02
N ILE A 367 6.76 23.01 -12.34
CA ILE A 367 6.81 21.93 -13.32
C ILE A 367 8.16 21.97 -14.05
N PHE A 368 8.97 20.95 -13.82
CA PHE A 368 10.22 20.71 -14.53
C PHE A 368 9.94 20.00 -15.87
N ASN A 369 10.67 20.38 -16.92
CA ASN A 369 10.55 19.77 -18.24
C ASN A 369 11.81 20.02 -19.09
N ASN A 370 11.82 19.55 -20.34
CA ASN A 370 12.94 19.74 -21.27
C ASN A 370 13.44 21.19 -21.45
N LYS A 371 12.56 22.20 -21.29
CA LYS A 371 12.92 23.62 -21.44
C LYS A 371 13.26 24.29 -20.10
N ALA A 372 12.81 23.71 -18.99
CA ALA A 372 12.96 24.24 -17.65
C ALA A 372 13.30 23.10 -16.69
N ASN A 373 14.51 22.57 -16.82
CA ASN A 373 15.00 21.43 -16.02
C ASN A 373 15.77 21.85 -14.76
N SER A 374 15.84 23.16 -14.52
CA SER A 374 16.48 23.78 -13.36
C SER A 374 15.62 24.95 -12.88
N TRP A 375 15.45 25.06 -11.57
CA TRP A 375 14.77 26.18 -10.94
C TRP A 375 15.34 26.46 -9.55
N GLY A 376 15.41 27.72 -9.17
CA GLY A 376 15.97 28.14 -7.89
C GLY A 376 15.99 29.64 -7.74
N PHE A 377 16.72 30.10 -6.74
CA PHE A 377 16.89 31.53 -6.47
C PHE A 377 18.34 31.90 -6.73
N PRO A 378 18.62 32.78 -7.71
CA PRO A 378 19.98 33.22 -8.01
C PRO A 378 20.60 33.98 -6.85
N ASN A 379 19.81 34.74 -6.09
CA ASN A 379 20.23 35.41 -4.88
C ASN A 379 19.42 34.85 -3.71
N PHE A 380 19.71 33.59 -3.33
CA PHE A 380 19.00 32.94 -2.23
C PHE A 380 19.28 33.66 -0.91
N THR A 381 20.55 33.96 -0.64
CA THR A 381 20.99 34.85 0.45
C THR A 381 22.43 35.31 0.21
N SER A 382 22.88 36.36 0.92
CA SER A 382 24.24 36.88 0.77
C SER A 382 25.27 35.97 1.44
N THR A 383 26.48 35.89 0.88
CA THR A 383 27.54 35.09 1.50
C THR A 383 28.00 35.67 2.83
N GLU A 384 27.87 36.99 3.01
CA GLU A 384 28.18 37.67 4.27
C GLU A 384 27.22 37.25 5.38
N LEU A 385 25.91 37.19 5.12
CA LEU A 385 24.92 36.75 6.09
C LEU A 385 25.13 35.29 6.48
N ILE A 386 25.45 34.41 5.52
CA ILE A 386 25.72 33.00 5.82
C ILE A 386 26.90 32.86 6.79
N MET A 387 27.95 33.64 6.58
CA MET A 387 29.18 33.59 7.38
C MET A 387 29.09 34.40 8.69
N ASP A 388 27.98 35.09 8.95
CA ASP A 388 27.76 35.80 10.19
C ASP A 388 27.61 34.78 11.35
N PRO A 389 28.47 34.82 12.38
CA PRO A 389 28.37 33.93 13.53
C PRO A 389 27.03 33.99 14.27
N ASP A 390 26.34 35.13 14.22
CA ASP A 390 25.07 35.34 14.91
C ASP A 390 23.90 34.61 14.21
N GLU A 391 24.00 34.35 12.91
CA GLU A 391 22.97 33.68 12.10
C GLU A 391 23.01 32.15 12.23
N GLY A 392 24.18 31.58 12.56
CA GLY A 392 24.33 30.14 12.77
C GLY A 392 24.11 29.26 11.54
N LEU A 393 24.26 29.82 10.32
CA LEU A 393 24.08 29.10 9.05
C LEU A 393 25.37 28.45 8.52
N TYR A 394 26.51 28.83 9.10
CA TYR A 394 27.85 28.40 8.74
C TYR A 394 28.55 27.77 9.94
N ASP A 395 29.13 26.58 9.75
CA ASP A 395 30.01 25.97 10.74
C ASP A 395 31.44 26.45 10.48
N SER A 396 31.91 27.35 11.36
CA SER A 396 33.24 27.95 11.26
C SER A 396 34.38 27.01 11.61
N ASP A 397 34.11 25.96 12.40
CA ASP A 397 35.13 25.00 12.83
C ASP A 397 35.47 24.02 11.69
N GLU A 398 34.46 23.61 10.93
CA GLU A 398 34.61 22.71 9.78
C GLU A 398 34.63 23.42 8.40
N ASP A 399 34.49 24.75 8.37
CA ASP A 399 34.34 25.58 7.16
C ASP A 399 33.30 24.99 6.19
N LYS A 400 32.08 24.77 6.69
CA LYS A 400 31.02 24.11 5.92
C LYS A 400 29.65 24.80 6.03
N VAL A 401 28.87 24.65 4.97
CA VAL A 401 27.43 24.99 4.93
C VAL A 401 26.65 23.76 4.48
N THR A 402 25.51 23.48 5.10
CA THR A 402 24.63 22.37 4.70
C THR A 402 23.40 22.91 4.01
N LEU A 403 23.22 22.53 2.75
CA LEU A 403 22.02 22.79 1.97
C LEU A 403 21.12 21.56 2.00
N ALA A 404 19.82 21.76 2.17
CA ALA A 404 18.84 20.71 2.06
C ALA A 404 17.64 21.16 1.22
N ILE A 405 16.99 20.21 0.56
CA ILE A 405 15.74 20.43 -0.16
C ILE A 405 14.78 19.34 0.25
N ASP A 406 13.68 19.72 0.89
CA ASP A 406 12.55 18.83 1.10
C ASP A 406 11.66 18.92 -0.15
N LEU A 407 11.63 17.84 -0.91
CA LEU A 407 11.01 17.76 -2.22
C LEU A 407 9.78 16.86 -2.15
N THR A 408 8.63 17.35 -2.55
CA THR A 408 7.43 16.54 -2.82
C THR A 408 7.23 16.45 -4.32
N VAL A 409 7.28 15.25 -4.87
CA VAL A 409 7.11 15.02 -6.32
C VAL A 409 5.72 14.45 -6.56
N GLU A 410 4.93 15.17 -7.37
CA GLU A 410 3.51 14.91 -7.62
C GLU A 410 3.26 14.02 -8.83
#